data_AF-A0A956TAZ9-F1
#
_entry.id   AF-A0A956TAZ9-F1
#
_cell.length_a   1.000
_cell.length_b   1.000
_cell.length_c   1.000
_cell.angle_alpha   90.00
_cell.angle_beta   90.00
_cell.angle_gamma   90.00
#
_symmetry.space_group_name_H-M   'P 1'
#
loop_
_entity.id
_entity.type
_entity.pdbx_description
1 polymer ?
#
loop_
_entity_poly.entity_id
_entity_poly.type
_entity_poly.pdbx_seq_one_letter_code
_entity_poly.pdbx_strand_id
1 'polypeptide(L)'
;MAQLYEGLDRVELWPKLGRPFRMGSLAQGDRDRVAELIANRSGEAAGFAGYLLAGHTGMLATGLEWSTLWLDHFPDDPQFHRQAFAALEGLTEALSGPEAEAGRMVLAHLRPGAVDADAFMTRVQALGGPVMQALSGGDYAAAGPLWSDYFALAAALHDRLFEFCWAYASAVLAELGQARAEQALSETLRSCSFYEGAWAGGMILDTGEMAAVLAEHLRAHFSGPDRAGQATVREEEDFFLIELAPCGSGQAMRAGEAGRRPEFGAFPEASPMTWGRTDVPVYCAHCAVNELESVHRLGYPRWVTEFDPDASRPCAWKLYKDPARIPQEYFDRLGARRDPSRFVALPVSGD
;
A
#
# COMPACT_ATOMS: atom_id res chain seq x y z
N MET A 1 -18.08 7.94 -10.58
CA MET A 1 -17.74 7.43 -9.22
C MET A 1 -18.99 7.07 -8.42
N ALA A 2 -19.98 7.97 -8.32
CA ALA A 2 -21.27 7.69 -7.67
C ALA A 2 -21.86 6.29 -7.98
N GLN A 3 -21.88 5.86 -9.25
CA GLN A 3 -22.37 4.53 -9.64
C GLN A 3 -21.55 3.33 -9.09
N LEU A 4 -20.25 3.47 -8.83
CA LEU A 4 -19.40 2.36 -8.34
C LEU A 4 -19.62 2.10 -6.85
N TYR A 5 -19.98 3.11 -6.06
CA TYR A 5 -20.21 2.97 -4.61
C TYR A 5 -21.68 3.12 -4.20
N GLU A 6 -22.58 3.24 -5.18
CA GLU A 6 -24.01 3.14 -4.97
C GLU A 6 -24.47 1.68 -4.82
N GLY A 7 -25.48 1.49 -3.97
CA GLY A 7 -26.15 0.21 -3.80
C GLY A 7 -25.44 -0.77 -2.87
N LEU A 8 -25.76 -2.06 -3.05
CA LEU A 8 -25.30 -3.14 -2.17
C LEU A 8 -23.81 -3.39 -2.35
N ASP A 9 -23.16 -3.65 -1.22
CA ASP A 9 -21.79 -4.11 -1.17
C ASP A 9 -21.65 -5.51 -1.77
N ARG A 10 -20.95 -5.60 -2.90
CA ARG A 10 -20.83 -6.81 -3.72
C ARG A 10 -19.48 -6.86 -4.43
N VAL A 11 -19.08 -8.05 -4.85
CA VAL A 11 -17.93 -8.25 -5.75
C VAL A 11 -18.45 -8.69 -7.12
N GLU A 12 -18.09 -7.95 -8.16
CA GLU A 12 -18.48 -8.27 -9.55
C GLU A 12 -17.33 -8.00 -10.52
N LEU A 13 -17.36 -8.64 -11.70
CA LEU A 13 -16.38 -8.37 -12.74
C LEU A 13 -16.55 -6.94 -13.24
N TRP A 14 -15.50 -6.13 -13.16
CA TRP A 14 -15.49 -4.82 -13.80
C TRP A 14 -14.83 -4.93 -15.19
N PRO A 15 -15.58 -4.78 -16.29
CA PRO A 15 -15.05 -5.04 -17.64
C PRO A 15 -13.83 -4.21 -17.99
N LYS A 16 -13.73 -2.98 -17.47
CA LYS A 16 -12.61 -2.07 -17.75
C LYS A 16 -11.27 -2.58 -17.22
N LEU A 17 -11.28 -3.23 -16.06
CA LEU A 17 -10.08 -3.85 -15.47
C LEU A 17 -9.96 -5.34 -15.79
N GLY A 18 -10.99 -5.95 -16.38
CA GLY A 18 -11.00 -7.39 -16.69
C GLY A 18 -10.88 -8.29 -15.46
N ARG A 19 -11.23 -7.79 -14.27
CA ARG A 19 -11.07 -8.51 -12.99
C ARG A 19 -12.21 -8.21 -12.01
N PRO A 20 -12.43 -9.06 -10.99
CA PRO A 20 -13.39 -8.76 -9.92
C PRO A 20 -13.02 -7.47 -9.18
N PHE A 21 -14.04 -6.71 -8.79
CA PHE A 21 -13.93 -5.43 -8.10
C PHE A 21 -15.07 -5.30 -7.09
N ARG A 22 -14.79 -4.77 -5.89
CA ARG A 22 -15.84 -4.54 -4.88
C ARG A 22 -16.54 -3.20 -5.13
N MET A 23 -17.86 -3.25 -5.27
CA MET A 23 -18.73 -2.12 -5.54
C MET A 23 -19.75 -1.94 -4.41
N GLY A 24 -20.37 -0.76 -4.33
CA GLY A 24 -21.34 -0.40 -3.30
C GLY A 24 -20.71 0.20 -2.05
N SER A 25 -21.41 0.08 -0.91
CA SER A 25 -20.98 0.68 0.36
C SER A 25 -19.61 0.18 0.82
N LEU A 26 -18.69 1.12 1.08
CA LEU A 26 -17.35 0.86 1.63
C LEU A 26 -17.26 1.09 3.14
N ALA A 27 -18.41 1.24 3.82
CA ALA A 27 -18.44 1.61 5.24
C ALA A 27 -17.83 0.54 6.17
N GLN A 28 -17.83 -0.73 5.74
CA GLN A 28 -17.32 -1.85 6.52
C GLN A 28 -15.96 -2.32 5.98
N GLY A 29 -15.00 -2.48 6.89
CA GLY A 29 -13.69 -3.06 6.59
C GLY A 29 -13.79 -4.48 6.04
N ASP A 30 -12.78 -4.86 5.27
CA ASP A 30 -12.69 -6.15 4.60
C ASP A 30 -12.70 -7.36 5.51
N ARG A 31 -11.95 -7.29 6.62
CA ARG A 31 -11.94 -8.33 7.64
C ARG A 31 -13.35 -8.62 8.15
N ASP A 32 -14.05 -7.56 8.52
CA ASP A 32 -15.33 -7.65 9.21
C ASP A 32 -16.45 -8.01 8.24
N ARG A 33 -16.36 -7.58 6.97
CA ARG A 33 -17.32 -7.95 5.94
C ARG A 33 -17.35 -9.45 5.69
N VAL A 34 -16.18 -10.08 5.53
CA VAL A 34 -16.11 -11.53 5.34
C VAL A 34 -16.55 -12.28 6.60
N ALA A 35 -16.15 -11.79 7.78
CA ALA A 35 -16.58 -12.39 9.05
C ALA A 35 -18.12 -12.36 9.22
N GLU A 36 -18.75 -11.26 8.85
CA GLU A 36 -20.22 -11.13 8.83
C GLU A 36 -20.86 -12.11 7.85
N LEU A 37 -20.35 -12.20 6.61
CA LEU A 37 -20.86 -13.14 5.61
C LEU A 37 -20.75 -14.59 6.09
N ILE A 38 -19.65 -14.94 6.76
CA ILE A 38 -19.46 -16.26 7.39
C ILE A 38 -20.49 -16.49 8.51
N ALA A 39 -20.64 -15.53 9.42
CA ALA A 39 -21.59 -15.63 10.54
C ALA A 39 -23.04 -15.82 10.04
N ASN A 40 -23.38 -15.15 8.95
CA ASN A 40 -24.69 -15.23 8.29
C ASN A 40 -24.84 -16.44 7.35
N ARG A 41 -23.79 -17.28 7.21
CA ARG A 41 -23.76 -18.44 6.30
C ARG A 41 -24.11 -18.05 4.85
N SER A 42 -23.68 -16.88 4.42
CA SER A 42 -23.95 -16.35 3.09
C SER A 42 -23.13 -17.08 2.03
N GLY A 43 -23.77 -17.47 0.93
CA GLY A 43 -23.09 -18.03 -0.24
C GLY A 43 -22.11 -17.06 -0.92
N GLU A 44 -22.17 -15.77 -0.60
CA GLU A 44 -21.25 -14.75 -1.11
C GLU A 44 -19.89 -14.76 -0.38
N ALA A 45 -19.80 -15.39 0.79
CA ALA A 45 -18.59 -15.39 1.61
C ALA A 45 -17.36 -15.89 0.83
N ALA A 46 -17.51 -16.95 0.03
CA ALA A 46 -16.43 -17.48 -0.79
C ALA A 46 -15.96 -16.48 -1.87
N GLY A 47 -16.90 -15.78 -2.51
CA GLY A 47 -16.58 -14.80 -3.54
C GLY A 47 -15.81 -13.60 -2.98
N PHE A 48 -16.28 -13.07 -1.85
CA PHE A 48 -15.61 -11.97 -1.14
C PHE A 48 -14.23 -12.37 -0.60
N ALA A 49 -14.14 -13.51 0.09
CA ALA A 49 -12.87 -14.01 0.60
C ALA A 49 -11.88 -14.22 -0.54
N GLY A 50 -12.27 -14.91 -1.61
CA GLY A 50 -11.41 -15.15 -2.78
C GLY A 50 -10.88 -13.88 -3.45
N TYR A 51 -11.74 -12.86 -3.58
CA TYR A 51 -11.34 -11.54 -4.07
C TYR A 51 -10.28 -10.89 -3.18
N LEU A 52 -10.47 -10.90 -1.86
CA LEU A 52 -9.52 -10.30 -0.92
C LEU A 52 -8.21 -11.08 -0.82
N LEU A 53 -8.27 -12.41 -0.84
CA LEU A 53 -7.09 -13.27 -0.91
C LEU A 53 -6.20 -12.89 -2.10
N ALA A 54 -6.79 -12.70 -3.28
CA ALA A 54 -6.06 -12.27 -4.47
C ALA A 54 -5.41 -10.89 -4.28
N GLY A 55 -6.14 -9.92 -3.71
CA GLY A 55 -5.62 -8.58 -3.41
C GLY A 55 -4.45 -8.61 -2.42
N HIS A 56 -4.60 -9.31 -1.29
CA HIS A 56 -3.55 -9.45 -0.29
C HIS A 56 -2.32 -10.19 -0.84
N THR A 57 -2.50 -11.26 -1.61
CA THR A 57 -1.38 -11.98 -2.25
C THR A 57 -0.61 -11.06 -3.19
N GLY A 58 -1.32 -10.27 -4.01
CA GLY A 58 -0.68 -9.25 -4.87
C GLY A 58 0.12 -8.24 -4.05
N MET A 59 -0.44 -7.76 -2.94
CA MET A 59 0.23 -6.80 -2.08
C MET A 59 1.48 -7.37 -1.38
N LEU A 60 1.40 -8.60 -0.90
CA LEU A 60 2.53 -9.30 -0.31
C LEU A 60 3.64 -9.58 -1.33
N ALA A 61 3.27 -9.89 -2.58
CA ALA A 61 4.23 -10.02 -3.67
C ALA A 61 4.97 -8.70 -3.93
N THR A 62 4.24 -7.59 -3.96
CA THR A 62 4.82 -6.24 -4.10
C THR A 62 5.75 -5.89 -2.94
N GLY A 63 5.34 -6.17 -1.69
CA GLY A 63 6.19 -5.91 -0.53
C GLY A 63 7.46 -6.76 -0.52
N LEU A 64 7.37 -8.02 -0.95
CA LEU A 64 8.53 -8.92 -1.10
C LEU A 64 9.47 -8.42 -2.18
N GLU A 65 8.95 -8.14 -3.37
CA GLU A 65 9.75 -7.65 -4.49
C GLU A 65 10.49 -6.37 -4.11
N TRP A 66 9.80 -5.40 -3.50
CA TRP A 66 10.45 -4.15 -3.10
C TRP A 66 11.54 -4.38 -2.04
N SER A 67 11.31 -5.29 -1.09
CA SER A 67 12.32 -5.69 -0.10
C SER A 67 13.54 -6.33 -0.76
N THR A 68 13.35 -7.20 -1.76
CA THR A 68 14.44 -7.81 -2.52
C THR A 68 15.19 -6.78 -3.37
N LEU A 69 14.48 -5.82 -3.99
CA LEU A 69 15.12 -4.75 -4.77
C LEU A 69 16.05 -3.89 -3.91
N TRP A 70 15.74 -3.66 -2.63
CA TRP A 70 16.69 -3.01 -1.72
C TRP A 70 17.98 -3.81 -1.55
N LEU A 71 17.88 -5.14 -1.46
CA LEU A 71 19.05 -6.01 -1.36
C LEU A 71 19.90 -5.97 -2.63
N ASP A 72 19.24 -6.08 -3.79
CA ASP A 72 19.88 -6.12 -5.12
C ASP A 72 20.51 -4.79 -5.51
N HIS A 73 19.98 -3.67 -4.98
CA HIS A 73 20.51 -2.34 -5.26
C HIS A 73 21.85 -2.06 -4.55
N PHE A 74 22.18 -2.83 -3.50
CA PHE A 74 23.41 -2.71 -2.73
C PHE A 74 24.08 -4.07 -2.48
N PRO A 75 24.42 -4.86 -3.52
CA PRO A 75 24.80 -6.26 -3.35
C PRO A 75 26.12 -6.45 -2.59
N ASP A 76 27.03 -5.48 -2.68
CA ASP A 76 28.39 -5.56 -2.13
C ASP A 76 28.58 -4.79 -0.82
N ASP A 77 27.53 -4.19 -0.25
CA ASP A 77 27.65 -3.42 0.99
C ASP A 77 27.01 -4.13 2.18
N PRO A 78 27.79 -4.91 2.95
CA PRO A 78 27.25 -5.69 4.05
C PRO A 78 26.85 -4.83 5.25
N GLN A 79 27.13 -3.53 5.27
CA GLN A 79 26.78 -2.67 6.41
C GLN A 79 25.28 -2.35 6.45
N PHE A 80 24.68 -1.92 5.33
CA PHE A 80 23.24 -1.61 5.28
C PHE A 80 22.41 -2.87 5.50
N HIS A 81 22.81 -3.98 4.86
CA HIS A 81 22.18 -5.29 5.09
C HIS A 81 22.17 -5.61 6.58
N ARG A 82 23.34 -5.61 7.24
CA ARG A 82 23.42 -5.94 8.68
C ARG A 82 22.52 -5.05 9.53
N GLN A 83 22.47 -3.74 9.27
CA GLN A 83 21.64 -2.82 10.06
C GLN A 83 20.15 -3.08 9.85
N ALA A 84 19.70 -3.25 8.60
CA ALA A 84 18.31 -3.54 8.29
C ALA A 84 17.85 -4.89 8.87
N PHE A 85 18.69 -5.93 8.75
CA PHE A 85 18.42 -7.24 9.34
C PHE A 85 18.39 -7.17 10.86
N ALA A 86 19.36 -6.53 11.50
CA ALA A 86 19.41 -6.42 12.96
C ALA A 86 18.18 -5.67 13.52
N ALA A 87 17.71 -4.63 12.82
CA ALA A 87 16.48 -3.94 13.18
C ALA A 87 15.27 -4.89 13.12
N LEU A 88 15.10 -5.63 12.02
CA LEU A 88 13.97 -6.56 11.88
C LEU A 88 14.07 -7.78 12.82
N GLU A 89 15.27 -8.29 13.10
CA GLU A 89 15.51 -9.35 14.08
C GLU A 89 15.11 -8.90 15.49
N GLY A 90 15.61 -7.75 15.95
CA GLY A 90 15.25 -7.20 17.26
C GLY A 90 13.75 -6.95 17.41
N LEU A 91 13.09 -6.50 16.34
CA LEU A 91 11.63 -6.38 16.30
C LEU A 91 10.94 -7.74 16.43
N THR A 92 11.37 -8.72 15.64
CA THR A 92 10.78 -10.07 15.64
C THR A 92 10.91 -10.76 17.00
N GLU A 93 12.02 -10.56 17.72
CA GLU A 93 12.25 -11.10 19.06
C GLU A 93 11.32 -10.51 20.12
N ALA A 94 10.88 -9.26 19.95
CA ALA A 94 9.97 -8.58 20.88
C ALA A 94 8.48 -8.91 20.65
N LEU A 95 8.15 -9.57 19.53
CA LEU A 95 6.78 -9.84 19.10
C LEU A 95 6.31 -11.24 19.53
N SER A 96 5.00 -11.49 19.41
CA SER A 96 4.39 -12.81 19.65
C SER A 96 3.31 -13.14 18.62
N GLY A 97 2.82 -14.38 18.61
CA GLY A 97 1.73 -14.81 17.72
C GLY A 97 2.04 -14.63 16.22
N PRO A 98 1.04 -14.23 15.41
CA PRO A 98 1.21 -14.03 13.97
C PRO A 98 2.30 -13.02 13.59
N GLU A 99 2.54 -12.01 14.42
CA GLU A 99 3.55 -10.99 14.16
C GLU A 99 4.97 -11.52 14.22
N ALA A 100 5.26 -12.36 15.23
CA ALA A 100 6.56 -13.03 15.36
C ALA A 100 6.74 -14.12 14.30
N GLU A 101 5.66 -14.82 13.93
CA GLU A 101 5.68 -15.78 12.83
C GLU A 101 6.01 -15.10 11.51
N ALA A 102 5.31 -14.01 11.17
CA ALA A 102 5.58 -13.20 10.00
C ALA A 102 7.02 -12.68 9.97
N GLY A 103 7.53 -12.17 11.10
CA GLY A 103 8.91 -11.67 11.22
C GLY A 103 9.94 -12.75 10.90
N ARG A 104 9.78 -13.95 11.49
CA ARG A 104 10.65 -15.11 11.19
C ARG A 104 10.56 -15.53 9.74
N MET A 105 9.36 -15.51 9.14
CA MET A 105 9.18 -15.82 7.72
C MET A 105 9.93 -14.81 6.85
N VAL A 106 9.72 -13.51 7.03
CA VAL A 106 10.38 -12.48 6.23
C VAL A 106 11.90 -12.56 6.37
N LEU A 107 12.42 -12.67 7.60
CA LEU A 107 13.85 -12.80 7.85
C LEU A 107 14.48 -14.03 7.18
N ALA A 108 13.78 -15.18 7.21
CA ALA A 108 14.27 -16.40 6.59
C ALA A 108 14.41 -16.27 5.06
N HIS A 109 13.48 -15.54 4.41
CA HIS A 109 13.47 -15.41 2.94
C HIS A 109 14.26 -14.22 2.43
N LEU A 110 14.48 -13.17 3.22
CA LEU A 110 15.31 -12.04 2.80
C LEU A 110 16.80 -12.26 3.07
N ARG A 111 17.17 -13.24 3.90
CA ARG A 111 18.57 -13.48 4.28
C ARG A 111 19.49 -13.55 3.03
N PRO A 112 20.61 -12.78 3.00
CA PRO A 112 21.52 -12.78 1.86
C PRO A 112 21.98 -14.19 1.48
N GLY A 113 21.93 -14.51 0.18
CA GLY A 113 22.26 -15.85 -0.35
C GLY A 113 21.21 -16.93 -0.12
N ALA A 114 20.07 -16.61 0.51
CA ALA A 114 18.93 -17.50 0.72
C ALA A 114 17.61 -16.91 0.20
N VAL A 115 17.68 -15.88 -0.66
CA VAL A 115 16.50 -15.27 -1.28
C VAL A 115 15.80 -16.28 -2.19
N ASP A 116 14.64 -16.75 -1.75
CA ASP A 116 13.78 -17.68 -2.48
C ASP A 116 12.35 -17.11 -2.52
N ALA A 117 12.12 -16.22 -3.49
CA ALA A 117 10.85 -15.55 -3.66
C ALA A 117 9.73 -16.54 -4.05
N ASP A 118 10.06 -17.58 -4.82
CA ASP A 118 9.10 -18.60 -5.25
C ASP A 118 8.62 -19.43 -4.06
N ALA A 119 9.51 -19.83 -3.15
CA ALA A 119 9.13 -20.52 -1.92
C ALA A 119 8.28 -19.63 -1.00
N PHE A 120 8.63 -18.35 -0.85
CA PHE A 120 7.82 -17.41 -0.06
C PHE A 120 6.41 -17.30 -0.64
N MET A 121 6.31 -17.06 -1.95
CA MET A 121 5.03 -16.86 -2.61
C MET A 121 4.18 -18.12 -2.65
N THR A 122 4.79 -19.30 -2.80
CA THR A 122 4.10 -20.59 -2.65
C THR A 122 3.46 -20.69 -1.26
N ARG A 123 4.18 -20.26 -0.23
CA ARG A 123 3.70 -20.29 1.17
C ARG A 123 2.58 -19.27 1.39
N VAL A 124 2.71 -18.05 0.89
CA VAL A 124 1.67 -17.00 0.95
C VAL A 124 0.39 -17.46 0.26
N GLN A 125 0.49 -18.04 -0.94
CA GLN A 125 -0.67 -18.54 -1.68
C GLN A 125 -1.38 -19.68 -0.93
N ALA A 126 -0.63 -20.50 -0.19
CA ALA A 126 -1.21 -21.59 0.60
C ALA A 126 -2.00 -21.10 1.83
N LEU A 127 -1.75 -19.89 2.34
CA LEU A 127 -2.40 -19.38 3.56
C LEU A 127 -3.93 -19.30 3.43
N GLY A 128 -4.44 -18.91 2.25
CA GLY A 128 -5.87 -18.78 2.00
C GLY A 128 -6.58 -20.10 1.67
N GLY A 129 -5.84 -21.18 1.40
CA GLY A 129 -6.38 -22.46 0.95
C GLY A 129 -7.42 -23.06 1.92
N PRO A 130 -7.10 -23.19 3.23
CA PRO A 130 -8.05 -23.70 4.21
C PRO A 130 -9.35 -22.88 4.31
N VAL A 131 -9.26 -21.55 4.23
CA VAL A 131 -10.43 -20.65 4.24
C VAL A 131 -11.33 -20.97 3.05
N MET A 132 -10.75 -21.02 1.85
CA MET A 132 -11.51 -21.29 0.62
C MET A 132 -12.10 -22.70 0.60
N GLN A 133 -11.40 -23.69 1.12
CA GLN A 133 -11.91 -25.06 1.24
C GLN A 133 -13.13 -25.12 2.17
N ALA A 134 -13.05 -24.49 3.34
CA ALA A 134 -14.16 -24.46 4.30
C ALA A 134 -15.38 -23.73 3.71
N LEU A 135 -15.18 -22.54 3.12
CA LEU A 135 -16.24 -21.75 2.50
C LEU A 135 -16.90 -22.49 1.32
N SER A 136 -16.12 -23.08 0.43
CA SER A 136 -16.63 -23.83 -0.72
C SER A 136 -17.38 -25.11 -0.31
N GLY A 137 -17.01 -25.70 0.82
CA GLY A 137 -17.71 -26.84 1.43
C GLY A 137 -18.93 -26.46 2.25
N GLY A 138 -19.21 -25.17 2.46
CA GLY A 138 -20.29 -24.69 3.32
C GLY A 138 -20.03 -24.86 4.82
N ASP A 139 -18.79 -25.14 5.23
CA ASP A 139 -18.39 -25.27 6.63
C ASP A 139 -18.04 -23.88 7.22
N TYR A 140 -19.08 -23.07 7.42
CA TYR A 140 -18.95 -21.73 8.00
C TYR A 140 -18.42 -21.75 9.44
N ALA A 141 -18.60 -22.85 10.17
CA ALA A 141 -18.10 -22.98 11.54
C ALA A 141 -16.56 -23.07 11.56
N ALA A 142 -15.98 -23.84 10.63
CA ALA A 142 -14.53 -23.86 10.44
C ALA A 142 -13.99 -22.58 9.77
N ALA A 143 -14.75 -22.00 8.82
CA ALA A 143 -14.29 -20.85 8.04
C ALA A 143 -13.99 -19.60 8.88
N GLY A 144 -14.76 -19.34 9.94
CA GLY A 144 -14.62 -18.13 10.77
C GLY A 144 -13.24 -17.99 11.41
N PRO A 145 -12.80 -18.96 12.24
CA PRO A 145 -11.46 -18.95 12.82
C PRO A 145 -10.35 -18.94 11.76
N LEU A 146 -10.50 -19.73 10.68
CA LEU A 146 -9.51 -19.77 9.60
C LEU A 146 -9.35 -18.40 8.91
N TRP A 147 -10.45 -17.68 8.69
CA TRP A 147 -10.41 -16.33 8.13
C TRP A 147 -9.68 -15.35 9.06
N SER A 148 -9.98 -15.41 10.35
CA SER A 148 -9.32 -14.56 11.36
C SER A 148 -7.81 -14.80 11.39
N ASP A 149 -7.39 -16.07 11.45
CA ASP A 149 -5.98 -16.45 11.49
C ASP A 149 -5.25 -16.04 10.20
N TYR A 150 -5.86 -16.31 9.04
CA TYR A 150 -5.35 -15.88 7.75
C TYR A 150 -5.14 -14.36 7.70
N PHE A 151 -6.17 -13.59 8.06
CA PHE A 151 -6.13 -12.13 7.93
C PHE A 151 -5.07 -11.53 8.84
N ALA A 152 -4.98 -12.01 10.08
CA ALA A 152 -3.96 -11.57 11.03
C ALA A 152 -2.53 -11.86 10.52
N LEU A 153 -2.29 -13.05 9.99
CA LEU A 153 -0.98 -13.42 9.45
C LEU A 153 -0.64 -12.65 8.16
N ALA A 154 -1.62 -12.42 7.27
CA ALA A 154 -1.41 -11.67 6.04
C ALA A 154 -1.07 -10.19 6.33
N ALA A 155 -1.79 -9.55 7.26
CA ALA A 155 -1.49 -8.20 7.71
C ALA A 155 -0.10 -8.12 8.37
N ALA A 156 0.24 -9.10 9.22
CA ALA A 156 1.55 -9.16 9.85
C ALA A 156 2.69 -9.33 8.83
N LEU A 157 2.54 -10.21 7.82
CA LEU A 157 3.52 -10.38 6.74
C LEU A 157 3.70 -9.09 5.95
N HIS A 158 2.59 -8.42 5.62
CA HIS A 158 2.61 -7.12 4.97
C HIS A 158 3.46 -6.13 5.77
N ASP A 159 3.20 -6.01 7.07
CA ASP A 159 3.87 -5.04 7.93
C ASP A 159 5.38 -5.30 8.03
N ARG A 160 5.79 -6.56 8.21
CA ARG A 160 7.21 -6.92 8.29
C ARG A 160 7.97 -6.64 6.99
N LEU A 161 7.34 -6.79 5.82
CA LEU A 161 7.95 -6.47 4.52
C LEU A 161 8.19 -4.95 4.37
N PHE A 162 7.19 -4.13 4.69
CA PHE A 162 7.34 -2.67 4.57
C PHE A 162 8.19 -2.05 5.68
N GLU A 163 8.23 -2.67 6.86
CA GLU A 163 9.20 -2.32 7.90
C GLU A 163 10.62 -2.62 7.46
N PHE A 164 10.86 -3.75 6.79
CA PHE A 164 12.17 -4.03 6.21
C PHE A 164 12.57 -2.93 5.21
N CYS A 165 11.65 -2.53 4.32
CA CYS A 165 11.90 -1.43 3.39
C CYS A 165 12.25 -0.12 4.11
N TRP A 166 11.56 0.22 5.20
CA TRP A 166 11.86 1.43 5.97
C TRP A 166 13.18 1.31 6.74
N ALA A 167 13.45 0.17 7.37
CA ALA A 167 14.72 -0.09 8.06
C ALA A 167 15.90 0.04 7.09
N TYR A 168 15.77 -0.55 5.90
CA TYR A 168 16.80 -0.49 4.86
C TYR A 168 17.03 0.93 4.36
N ALA A 169 15.96 1.64 4.02
CA ALA A 169 16.08 3.03 3.56
C ALA A 169 16.66 3.95 4.66
N SER A 170 16.37 3.66 5.94
CA SER A 170 16.96 4.37 7.09
C SER A 170 18.45 4.09 7.23
N ALA A 171 18.89 2.84 7.03
CA ALA A 171 20.31 2.49 7.04
C ALA A 171 21.08 3.20 5.90
N VAL A 172 20.50 3.23 4.70
CA VAL A 172 21.07 3.98 3.57
C VAL A 172 21.17 5.48 3.88
N LEU A 173 20.13 6.08 4.49
CA LEU A 173 20.17 7.47 4.92
C LEU A 173 21.29 7.73 5.94
N ALA A 174 21.40 6.88 6.96
CA ALA A 174 22.37 7.06 8.04
C ALA A 174 23.82 7.02 7.55
N GLU A 175 24.10 6.19 6.55
CA GLU A 175 25.46 5.92 6.08
C GLU A 175 25.86 6.72 4.84
N LEU A 176 24.94 6.88 3.89
CA LEU A 176 25.21 7.51 2.59
C LEU A 176 24.57 8.91 2.44
N GLY A 177 23.77 9.32 3.41
CA GLY A 177 23.12 10.63 3.44
C GLY A 177 21.86 10.72 2.55
N GLN A 178 21.18 11.85 2.67
CA GLN A 178 19.85 12.06 2.09
C GLN A 178 19.80 11.91 0.58
N ALA A 179 20.73 12.54 -0.16
CA ALA A 179 20.71 12.50 -1.62
C ALA A 179 20.74 11.06 -2.17
N ARG A 180 21.54 10.18 -1.55
CA ARG A 180 21.62 8.79 -1.98
C ARG A 180 20.39 7.98 -1.55
N ALA A 181 19.86 8.22 -0.36
CA ALA A 181 18.63 7.57 0.11
C ALA A 181 17.41 7.95 -0.73
N GLU A 182 17.26 9.22 -1.11
CA GLU A 182 16.22 9.68 -2.05
C GLU A 182 16.34 8.99 -3.42
N GLN A 183 17.56 8.94 -3.97
CA GLN A 183 17.83 8.26 -5.22
C GLN A 183 17.46 6.77 -5.16
N ALA A 184 17.95 6.05 -4.15
CA ALA A 184 17.70 4.62 -3.99
C ALA A 184 16.21 4.31 -3.74
N LEU A 185 15.51 5.15 -2.98
CA LEU A 185 14.06 5.01 -2.79
C LEU A 185 13.31 5.15 -4.12
N SER A 186 13.67 6.14 -4.95
CA SER A 186 13.06 6.30 -6.26
C SER A 186 13.41 5.16 -7.22
N GLU A 187 14.66 4.70 -7.23
CA GLU A 187 15.14 3.63 -8.12
C GLU A 187 14.47 2.29 -7.77
N THR A 188 14.43 1.93 -6.49
CA THR A 188 13.80 0.68 -6.04
C THR A 188 12.29 0.70 -6.28
N LEU A 189 11.58 1.78 -5.95
CA LEU A 189 10.14 1.89 -6.19
C LEU A 189 9.79 1.75 -7.69
N ARG A 190 10.53 2.46 -8.55
CA ARG A 190 10.31 2.42 -10.01
C ARG A 190 10.68 1.07 -10.65
N SER A 191 11.54 0.30 -9.99
CA SER A 191 11.97 -1.01 -10.47
C SER A 191 11.00 -2.15 -10.12
N CYS A 192 10.04 -1.91 -9.23
CA CYS A 192 9.01 -2.90 -8.92
C CYS A 192 8.19 -3.24 -10.17
N SER A 193 7.96 -4.53 -10.42
CA SER A 193 7.27 -5.05 -11.60
C SER A 193 5.87 -4.48 -11.82
N PHE A 194 5.16 -4.12 -10.73
CA PHE A 194 3.84 -3.53 -10.80
C PHE A 194 3.85 -2.06 -11.26
N TYR A 195 4.97 -1.35 -11.15
CA TYR A 195 4.99 0.12 -11.19
C TYR A 195 4.58 0.69 -12.56
N GLU A 196 5.20 0.20 -13.64
CA GLU A 196 4.82 0.61 -15.00
C GLU A 196 3.40 0.18 -15.36
N GLY A 197 3.00 -1.04 -14.96
CA GLY A 197 1.64 -1.54 -15.17
C GLY A 197 0.58 -0.70 -14.45
N ALA A 198 0.87 -0.24 -13.23
CA ALA A 198 0.00 0.64 -12.45
C ALA A 198 -0.15 2.01 -13.11
N TRP A 199 0.92 2.60 -13.64
CA TRP A 199 0.85 3.86 -14.39
C TRP A 199 0.09 3.70 -15.71
N ALA A 200 0.38 2.67 -16.50
CA ALA A 200 -0.31 2.40 -17.75
C ALA A 200 -1.80 2.13 -17.53
N GLY A 201 -2.14 1.30 -16.53
CA GLY A 201 -3.52 1.01 -16.13
C GLY A 201 -4.23 2.24 -15.58
N GLY A 202 -3.55 3.08 -14.80
CA GLY A 202 -4.10 4.34 -14.33
C GLY A 202 -4.45 5.27 -15.48
N MET A 203 -3.59 5.41 -16.51
CA MET A 203 -3.78 6.35 -17.62
C MET A 203 -5.04 6.10 -18.47
N ILE A 204 -5.67 4.93 -18.38
CA ILE A 204 -6.94 4.61 -19.06
C ILE A 204 -8.19 4.82 -18.18
N LEU A 205 -8.01 5.21 -16.92
CA LEU A 205 -9.09 5.49 -15.97
C LEU A 205 -9.41 6.97 -15.92
N ASP A 206 -10.68 7.30 -15.78
CA ASP A 206 -11.10 8.64 -15.36
C ASP A 206 -10.70 8.90 -13.89
N THR A 207 -10.87 10.14 -13.42
CA THR A 207 -10.47 10.52 -12.05
C THR A 207 -11.24 9.76 -10.96
N GLY A 208 -12.53 9.51 -11.18
CA GLY A 208 -13.38 8.81 -10.21
C GLY A 208 -13.10 7.30 -10.17
N GLU A 209 -12.84 6.69 -11.31
CA GLU A 209 -12.38 5.31 -11.45
C GLU A 209 -10.99 5.12 -10.82
N MET A 210 -10.08 6.07 -11.04
CA MET A 210 -8.77 6.06 -10.38
C MET A 210 -8.91 6.15 -8.86
N ALA A 211 -9.79 7.03 -8.37
CA ALA A 211 -10.07 7.11 -6.94
C ALA A 211 -10.59 5.78 -6.40
N ALA A 212 -11.37 5.04 -7.19
CA ALA A 212 -11.86 3.73 -6.81
C ALA A 212 -10.76 2.66 -6.74
N VAL A 213 -9.89 2.61 -7.75
CA VAL A 213 -8.73 1.70 -7.77
C VAL A 213 -7.76 2.00 -6.63
N LEU A 214 -7.52 3.28 -6.32
CA LEU A 214 -6.69 3.66 -5.17
C LEU A 214 -7.31 3.25 -3.83
N ALA A 215 -8.63 3.33 -3.69
CA ALA A 215 -9.32 2.84 -2.50
C ALA A 215 -9.18 1.31 -2.36
N GLU A 216 -9.33 0.55 -3.46
CA GLU A 216 -9.08 -0.89 -3.46
C GLU A 216 -7.63 -1.21 -3.07
N HIS A 217 -6.67 -0.48 -3.63
CA HIS A 217 -5.25 -0.63 -3.31
C HIS A 217 -4.97 -0.42 -1.82
N LEU A 218 -5.54 0.63 -1.22
CA LEU A 218 -5.41 0.89 0.23
C LEU A 218 -6.00 -0.23 1.08
N ARG A 219 -7.08 -0.84 0.63
CA ARG A 219 -7.72 -1.93 1.34
C ARG A 219 -6.90 -3.22 1.29
N ALA A 220 -6.30 -3.52 0.14
CA ALA A 220 -5.31 -4.59 0.02
C ALA A 220 -4.04 -4.33 0.86
N HIS A 221 -3.76 -3.05 1.17
CA HIS A 221 -2.74 -2.60 2.12
C HIS A 221 -3.21 -2.63 3.60
N PHE A 222 -4.36 -3.24 3.91
CA PHE A 222 -4.90 -3.33 5.25
C PHE A 222 -5.12 -1.95 5.92
N SER A 223 -5.40 -0.91 5.13
CA SER A 223 -5.63 0.45 5.65
C SER A 223 -6.83 0.51 6.60
N GLY A 224 -6.95 1.63 7.30
CA GLY A 224 -8.08 1.87 8.19
C GLY A 224 -7.88 1.28 9.60
N PRO A 225 -8.82 1.57 10.51
CA PRO A 225 -8.71 1.17 11.91
C PRO A 225 -8.54 -0.34 12.08
N ASP A 226 -7.76 -0.73 13.07
CA ASP A 226 -7.47 -2.14 13.41
C ASP A 226 -6.91 -2.96 12.24
N ARG A 227 -6.28 -2.28 11.26
CA ARG A 227 -5.77 -2.87 10.01
C ARG A 227 -6.86 -3.61 9.22
N ALA A 228 -8.13 -3.24 9.35
CA ALA A 228 -9.26 -4.03 8.86
C ALA A 228 -9.48 -3.97 7.34
N GLY A 229 -8.68 -3.22 6.58
CA GLY A 229 -8.86 -3.03 5.15
C GLY A 229 -10.05 -2.13 4.83
N GLN A 230 -10.15 -1.01 5.55
CA GLN A 230 -11.13 0.04 5.30
C GLN A 230 -10.49 1.20 4.53
N ALA A 231 -11.24 1.79 3.61
CA ALA A 231 -10.89 3.04 2.96
C ALA A 231 -12.13 3.93 2.84
N THR A 232 -11.95 5.23 3.08
CA THR A 232 -13.02 6.22 2.95
C THR A 232 -12.77 7.05 1.72
N VAL A 233 -13.75 7.11 0.82
CA VAL A 233 -13.73 8.00 -0.35
C VAL A 233 -14.87 9.00 -0.21
N ARG A 234 -14.56 10.29 -0.33
CA ARG A 234 -15.55 11.37 -0.42
C ARG A 234 -15.42 12.05 -1.78
N GLU A 235 -16.57 12.32 -2.39
CA GLU A 235 -16.63 13.17 -3.57
C GLU A 235 -16.93 14.60 -3.13
N GLU A 236 -16.00 15.51 -3.39
CA GLU A 236 -16.20 16.94 -3.25
C GLU A 236 -16.52 17.55 -4.63
N GLU A 237 -16.86 18.84 -4.68
CA GLU A 237 -17.16 19.54 -5.94
C GLU A 237 -16.00 19.40 -6.95
N ASP A 238 -14.77 19.59 -6.48
CA ASP A 238 -13.59 19.77 -7.33
C ASP A 238 -12.66 18.56 -7.37
N PHE A 239 -12.76 17.67 -6.39
CA PHE A 239 -11.84 16.55 -6.21
C PHE A 239 -12.52 15.38 -5.52
N PHE A 240 -11.89 14.20 -5.62
CA PHE A 240 -12.14 13.09 -4.73
C PHE A 240 -11.11 13.11 -3.60
N LEU A 241 -11.57 12.90 -2.37
CA LEU A 241 -10.73 12.75 -1.20
C LEU A 241 -10.73 11.29 -0.76
N ILE A 242 -9.56 10.69 -0.66
CA ILE A 242 -9.37 9.38 -0.05
C ILE A 242 -8.67 9.59 1.29
N GLU A 243 -9.36 9.30 2.40
CA GLU A 243 -8.76 9.41 3.72
C GLU A 243 -7.87 8.19 3.99
N LEU A 244 -6.65 8.45 4.46
CA LEU A 244 -5.68 7.44 4.86
C LEU A 244 -5.68 7.41 6.40
N ALA A 245 -6.59 6.65 7.01
CA ALA A 245 -6.87 6.76 8.45
C ALA A 245 -6.82 5.40 9.20
N PRO A 246 -5.62 4.85 9.47
CA PRO A 246 -4.32 5.25 8.92
C PRO A 246 -4.11 4.74 7.49
N CYS A 247 -3.11 5.28 6.79
CA CYS A 247 -2.60 4.62 5.59
C CYS A 247 -2.06 3.23 5.92
N GLY A 248 -2.16 2.30 4.98
CA GLY A 248 -1.91 0.89 5.23
C GLY A 248 -0.46 0.49 5.53
N SER A 249 0.49 1.43 5.50
CA SER A 249 1.88 1.15 5.85
C SER A 249 2.49 2.29 6.68
N GLY A 250 2.91 3.38 6.03
CA GLY A 250 3.69 4.45 6.66
C GLY A 250 3.06 5.02 7.94
N GLN A 251 1.78 5.37 7.90
CA GLN A 251 1.07 5.87 9.07
C GLN A 251 0.75 4.76 10.07
N ALA A 252 0.33 3.57 9.63
CA ALA A 252 0.12 2.42 10.53
C ALA A 252 1.38 2.12 11.36
N MET A 253 2.56 2.15 10.74
CA MET A 253 3.85 1.98 11.42
C MET A 253 4.19 3.19 12.34
N ARG A 254 3.95 4.44 11.90
CA ARG A 254 4.17 5.62 12.75
C ARG A 254 3.26 5.65 13.99
N ALA A 255 1.99 5.31 13.82
CA ALA A 255 0.98 5.34 14.88
C ALA A 255 1.22 4.21 15.90
N GLY A 256 1.82 3.10 15.45
CA GLY A 256 2.07 1.91 16.23
C GLY A 256 1.09 0.78 15.99
N GLU A 257 0.15 0.93 15.06
CA GLU A 257 -0.80 -0.12 14.67
C GLU A 257 -0.12 -1.27 13.93
N ALA A 258 0.98 -1.00 13.22
CA ALA A 258 1.91 -2.00 12.69
C ALA A 258 3.17 -2.13 13.59
N GLY A 259 3.17 -1.50 14.77
CA GLY A 259 4.33 -1.36 15.65
C GLY A 259 5.12 -0.06 15.42
N ARG A 260 5.41 0.68 16.50
CA ARG A 260 6.13 1.96 16.43
C ARG A 260 7.61 1.75 16.11
N ARG A 261 8.18 2.67 15.33
CA ARG A 261 9.59 2.63 14.88
C ARG A 261 10.29 3.98 15.07
N PRO A 262 10.47 4.47 16.32
CA PRO A 262 11.16 5.74 16.57
C PRO A 262 12.62 5.76 16.11
N GLU A 263 13.23 4.59 15.94
CA GLU A 263 14.60 4.40 15.47
C GLU A 263 14.76 4.53 13.95
N PHE A 264 13.65 4.47 13.18
CA PHE A 264 13.71 4.62 11.74
C PHE A 264 13.78 6.09 11.32
N GLY A 265 14.62 6.34 10.31
CA GLY A 265 15.01 7.68 9.91
C GLY A 265 13.87 8.47 9.26
N ALA A 266 13.96 9.79 9.45
CA ALA A 266 13.27 10.80 8.66
C ALA A 266 14.32 11.64 7.92
N PHE A 267 13.96 12.16 6.75
CA PHE A 267 14.85 13.00 5.97
C PHE A 267 15.10 14.34 6.70
N PRO A 268 16.37 14.66 7.03
CA PRO A 268 16.70 15.85 7.82
C PRO A 268 16.62 17.16 7.02
N GLU A 269 16.63 17.10 5.69
CA GLU A 269 16.65 18.26 4.80
C GLU A 269 15.39 18.34 3.95
N ALA A 270 15.02 19.58 3.61
CA ALA A 270 13.89 19.88 2.74
C ALA A 270 14.25 19.63 1.27
N SER A 271 13.43 18.85 0.57
CA SER A 271 13.57 18.57 -0.86
C SER A 271 12.19 18.38 -1.51
N PRO A 272 12.11 18.33 -2.85
CA PRO A 272 10.89 17.93 -3.54
C PRO A 272 10.33 16.57 -3.07
N MET A 273 11.20 15.62 -2.71
CA MET A 273 10.79 14.28 -2.24
C MET A 273 10.24 14.30 -0.81
N THR A 274 10.45 15.39 -0.07
CA THR A 274 9.88 15.59 1.27
C THR A 274 8.79 16.67 1.29
N TRP A 275 8.31 17.10 0.12
CA TRP A 275 7.40 18.24 -0.03
C TRP A 275 7.94 19.54 0.62
N GLY A 276 9.27 19.71 0.66
CA GLY A 276 9.94 20.84 1.30
C GLY A 276 10.00 20.77 2.83
N ARG A 277 9.85 19.58 3.42
CA ARG A 277 9.82 19.37 4.88
C ARG A 277 11.07 18.62 5.38
N THR A 278 11.30 18.67 6.69
CA THR A 278 12.46 18.02 7.35
C THR A 278 12.04 16.95 8.37
N ASP A 279 10.78 16.54 8.34
CA ASP A 279 10.17 15.60 9.30
C ASP A 279 9.46 14.43 8.61
N VAL A 280 9.72 14.22 7.31
CA VAL A 280 9.10 13.15 6.54
C VAL A 280 9.90 11.86 6.75
N PRO A 281 9.27 10.80 7.29
CA PRO A 281 9.92 9.49 7.37
C PRO A 281 10.41 9.05 6.01
N VAL A 282 11.61 8.46 5.94
CA VAL A 282 12.22 8.06 4.66
C VAL A 282 11.27 7.19 3.84
N TYR A 283 10.61 6.23 4.48
CA TYR A 283 9.62 5.37 3.82
C TYR A 283 8.44 6.17 3.24
N CYS A 284 7.93 7.18 3.96
CA CYS A 284 6.76 7.94 3.51
C CYS A 284 7.04 8.85 2.31
N ALA A 285 8.31 9.16 2.05
CA ALA A 285 8.72 9.97 0.91
C ALA A 285 8.41 9.30 -0.44
N HIS A 286 8.15 7.98 -0.47
CA HIS A 286 7.71 7.28 -1.70
C HIS A 286 6.38 7.85 -2.23
N CYS A 287 5.53 8.42 -1.37
CA CYS A 287 4.32 9.11 -1.79
C CYS A 287 4.64 10.35 -2.62
N ALA A 288 5.70 11.11 -2.28
CA ALA A 288 6.16 12.24 -3.08
C ALA A 288 6.79 11.77 -4.39
N VAL A 289 7.49 10.62 -4.41
CA VAL A 289 8.00 10.02 -5.65
C VAL A 289 6.86 9.76 -6.64
N ASN A 290 5.72 9.27 -6.17
CA ASN A 290 4.54 9.09 -7.02
C ASN A 290 4.00 10.41 -7.59
N GLU A 291 4.01 11.49 -6.81
CA GLU A 291 3.61 12.82 -7.31
C GLU A 291 4.60 13.38 -8.34
N LEU A 292 5.91 13.23 -8.08
CA LEU A 292 6.97 13.61 -9.02
C LEU A 292 6.85 12.84 -10.33
N GLU A 293 6.61 11.53 -10.25
CA GLU A 293 6.37 10.68 -11.42
C GLU A 293 5.11 11.09 -12.18
N SER A 294 4.07 11.46 -11.44
CA SER A 294 2.83 11.96 -12.03
C SER A 294 3.06 13.25 -12.83
N VAL A 295 3.78 14.22 -12.25
CA VAL A 295 4.16 15.45 -12.96
C VAL A 295 5.04 15.15 -14.17
N HIS A 296 5.97 14.20 -14.04
CA HIS A 296 6.82 13.79 -15.15
C HIS A 296 6.01 13.26 -16.34
N ARG A 297 5.06 12.35 -16.09
CA ARG A 297 4.26 11.68 -17.12
C ARG A 297 3.11 12.52 -17.66
N LEU A 298 2.43 13.25 -16.79
CA LEU A 298 1.14 13.89 -17.08
C LEU A 298 1.21 15.42 -17.10
N GLY A 299 2.31 16.01 -16.64
CA GLY A 299 2.46 17.46 -16.48
C GLY A 299 1.82 18.01 -15.20
N TYR A 300 1.14 17.19 -14.40
CA TYR A 300 0.49 17.57 -13.13
C TYR A 300 0.44 16.38 -12.15
N PRO A 301 0.29 16.61 -10.83
CA PRO A 301 0.10 15.54 -9.87
C PRO A 301 -1.34 14.99 -9.98
N ARG A 302 -1.48 13.76 -10.48
CA ARG A 302 -2.77 13.07 -10.66
C ARG A 302 -3.50 12.83 -9.35
N TRP A 303 -2.75 12.53 -8.31
CA TRP A 303 -3.21 12.62 -6.94
C TRP A 303 -2.17 13.34 -6.12
N VAL A 304 -2.63 14.07 -5.13
CA VAL A 304 -1.80 14.88 -4.23
C VAL A 304 -1.85 14.24 -2.86
N THR A 305 -0.69 14.05 -2.22
CA THR A 305 -0.62 13.56 -0.85
C THR A 305 -0.72 14.72 0.13
N GLU A 306 -1.76 14.69 0.96
CA GLU A 306 -1.89 15.50 2.17
C GLU A 306 -1.19 14.76 3.31
N PHE A 307 0.12 14.93 3.41
CA PHE A 307 0.91 14.31 4.47
C PHE A 307 0.73 15.06 5.80
N ASP A 308 0.41 14.33 6.86
CA ASP A 308 0.43 14.83 8.24
C ASP A 308 1.58 14.18 9.02
N PRO A 309 2.52 14.97 9.59
CA PRO A 309 3.60 14.44 10.42
C PRO A 309 3.09 13.87 11.75
N ASP A 310 1.94 14.33 12.24
CA ASP A 310 1.30 13.77 13.43
C ASP A 310 0.68 12.41 13.08
N ALA A 311 1.29 11.35 13.59
CA ALA A 311 0.84 9.98 13.33
C ALA A 311 -0.60 9.69 13.80
N SER A 312 -1.14 10.49 14.73
CA SER A 312 -2.53 10.37 15.20
C SER A 312 -3.55 11.01 14.25
N ARG A 313 -3.09 11.75 13.25
CA ARG A 313 -3.94 12.43 12.26
C ARG A 313 -3.83 11.74 10.91
N PRO A 314 -4.94 11.59 10.17
CA PRO A 314 -4.93 10.90 8.89
C PRO A 314 -4.17 11.70 7.84
N CYS A 315 -3.38 11.00 7.02
CA CYS A 315 -2.99 11.54 5.72
C CYS A 315 -4.21 11.48 4.76
N ALA A 316 -4.11 12.09 3.59
CA ALA A 316 -5.13 11.92 2.53
C ALA A 316 -4.53 11.94 1.13
N TRP A 317 -5.30 11.41 0.16
CA TRP A 317 -5.08 11.66 -1.26
C TRP A 317 -6.20 12.54 -1.82
N LYS A 318 -5.82 13.61 -2.54
CA LYS A 318 -6.75 14.43 -3.32
C LYS A 318 -6.57 14.17 -4.81
N LEU A 319 -7.64 13.80 -5.48
CA LEU A 319 -7.68 13.62 -6.94
C LEU A 319 -8.56 14.70 -7.55
N TYR A 320 -7.94 15.74 -8.13
CA TYR A 320 -8.67 16.83 -8.77
C TYR A 320 -9.35 16.33 -10.04
N LYS A 321 -10.65 16.65 -10.18
CA LYS A 321 -11.45 16.31 -11.36
C LYS A 321 -10.97 17.05 -12.61
N ASP A 322 -10.44 18.26 -12.42
CA ASP A 322 -9.79 19.07 -13.45
C ASP A 322 -8.36 19.41 -13.01
N PRO A 323 -7.32 18.99 -13.76
CA PRO A 323 -5.93 19.31 -13.42
C PRO A 323 -5.63 20.82 -13.45
N ALA A 324 -6.41 21.61 -14.19
CA ALA A 324 -6.30 23.07 -14.17
C ALA A 324 -6.76 23.67 -12.83
N ARG A 325 -7.44 22.92 -11.96
CA ARG A 325 -7.84 23.38 -10.63
C ARG A 325 -6.86 23.01 -9.52
N ILE A 326 -5.81 22.24 -9.82
CA ILE A 326 -4.77 21.91 -8.85
C ILE A 326 -4.07 23.20 -8.39
N PRO A 327 -4.06 23.51 -7.08
CA PRO A 327 -3.36 24.65 -6.52
C PRO A 327 -1.86 24.71 -6.88
N GLN A 328 -1.35 25.93 -7.06
CA GLN A 328 0.05 26.19 -7.42
C GLN A 328 1.03 25.61 -6.39
N GLU A 329 0.67 25.61 -5.10
CA GLU A 329 1.52 25.11 -4.00
C GLU A 329 1.93 23.65 -4.16
N TYR A 330 1.09 22.81 -4.80
CA TYR A 330 1.42 21.40 -5.03
C TYR A 330 2.46 21.21 -6.14
N PHE A 331 2.59 22.17 -7.06
CA PHE A 331 3.69 22.18 -8.03
C PHE A 331 4.96 22.72 -7.37
N ASP A 332 4.83 23.81 -6.61
CA ASP A 332 5.96 24.48 -5.96
C ASP A 332 6.69 23.55 -4.98
N ARG A 333 5.95 22.80 -4.13
CA ARG A 333 6.53 21.85 -3.16
C ARG A 333 7.28 20.69 -3.81
N LEU A 334 6.99 20.41 -5.09
CA LEU A 334 7.65 19.37 -5.90
C LEU A 334 8.76 19.96 -6.78
N GLY A 335 9.05 21.26 -6.68
CA GLY A 335 10.00 21.96 -7.56
C GLY A 335 9.57 21.94 -9.04
N ALA A 336 8.28 21.75 -9.31
CA ALA A 336 7.73 21.64 -10.65
C ALA A 336 7.14 22.97 -11.13
N ARG A 337 7.25 23.22 -12.45
CA ARG A 337 6.55 24.34 -13.08
C ARG A 337 5.13 23.92 -13.45
N ARG A 338 4.13 24.66 -12.98
CA ARG A 338 2.75 24.53 -13.47
C ARG A 338 2.65 25.06 -14.91
N ASP A 339 2.42 24.16 -15.84
CA ASP A 339 2.33 24.47 -17.27
C ASP A 339 1.16 23.72 -17.90
N PRO A 340 -0.03 24.35 -18.00
CA PRO A 340 -1.23 23.72 -18.56
C PRO A 340 -1.05 23.18 -19.97
N SER A 341 -0.09 23.70 -20.75
CA SER A 341 0.18 23.20 -22.10
C SER A 341 0.79 21.79 -22.12
N ARG A 342 1.31 21.33 -20.97
CA ARG A 342 1.87 19.98 -20.79
C ARG A 342 0.89 18.99 -20.16
N PHE A 343 -0.32 19.42 -19.81
CA PHE A 343 -1.27 18.57 -19.12
C PHE A 343 -1.83 17.50 -20.08
N VAL A 344 -1.58 16.23 -19.74
CA VAL A 344 -2.14 15.09 -20.47
C VAL A 344 -3.62 14.96 -20.11
N ALA A 345 -4.48 15.02 -21.12
CA ALA A 345 -5.90 14.73 -20.99
C ALA A 345 -6.11 13.23 -20.71
N LEU A 346 -6.83 12.93 -19.65
CA LEU A 346 -7.25 11.57 -19.29
C LEU A 346 -8.72 11.36 -19.70
N PRO A 347 -9.19 10.11 -19.78
CA PRO A 347 -10.60 9.81 -20.07
C PRO A 347 -11.54 10.50 -19.09
N VAL A 348 -12.74 10.86 -19.56
CA VAL A 348 -13.79 11.45 -18.74
C VAL A 348 -14.90 10.42 -18.53
N SER A 349 -15.57 10.45 -17.37
CA SER A 349 -16.63 9.49 -17.07
C SER A 349 -17.69 9.43 -18.18
N GLY A 350 -17.89 8.23 -18.75
CA GLY A 350 -18.87 7.98 -19.80
C GLY A 350 -18.28 7.75 -21.20
N ASP A 351 -16.96 7.94 -21.37
CA ASP A 351 -16.19 7.42 -22.51
C ASP A 351 -15.92 5.91 -22.36
#